data_AF-A0A9D3ZXZ3-F1
#
_entry.id   AF-A0A9D3ZXZ3-F1
#
_cell.length_a   1.000
_cell.length_b   1.000
_cell.length_c   1.000
_cell.angle_alpha   90.00
_cell.angle_beta   90.00
_cell.angle_gamma   90.00
#
_symmetry.space_group_name_H-M   'P 1'
#
loop_
_entity.id
_entity.type
_entity.pdbx_description
1 polymer ?
#
loop_
_entity_poly.entity_id
_entity_poly.type
_entity_poly.pdbx_seq_one_letter_code
_entity_poly.pdbx_strand_id
1 'polypeptide(L)' 'MERALNGAAAKWKNQLSRTQVKLWKDLAQAFMKQYGHVTDIAPDRIMLQNMEKKSRESFRQYSQR' A
#
# COMPACT_ATOMS: atom_id res chain seq x y z
N MET A 1 -42.99 -8.31 20.11
CA MET A 1 -41.60 -8.81 20.20
C MET A 1 -40.76 -8.48 18.95
N GLU A 2 -41.33 -8.46 17.75
CA GLU A 2 -40.60 -8.22 16.49
C GLU A 2 -39.86 -6.87 16.39
N ARG A 3 -40.44 -5.77 16.92
CA ARG A 3 -39.79 -4.45 16.90
C ARG A 3 -38.51 -4.37 17.75
N ALA A 4 -38.42 -5.16 18.82
CA ALA A 4 -37.24 -5.22 19.67
C ALA A 4 -36.10 -6.02 19.01
N LEU A 5 -36.44 -7.10 18.32
CA LEU A 5 -35.51 -7.88 17.48
C LEU A 5 -34.95 -7.05 16.32
N ASN A 6 -35.80 -6.28 15.64
CA ASN A 6 -35.34 -5.39 14.56
C ASN A 6 -34.41 -4.28 15.07
N GLY A 7 -34.67 -3.71 16.24
CA GLY A 7 -33.79 -2.72 16.86
C GLY A 7 -32.43 -3.28 17.28
N ALA A 8 -32.41 -4.49 17.87
CA ALA A 8 -31.18 -5.17 18.26
C ALA A 8 -30.33 -5.59 17.04
N ALA A 9 -30.98 -6.13 16.00
CA ALA A 9 -30.31 -6.51 14.75
C ALA A 9 -29.73 -5.29 14.02
N ALA A 10 -30.46 -4.17 13.97
CA ALA A 10 -29.96 -2.93 13.39
C ALA A 10 -28.74 -2.38 14.17
N LYS A 11 -28.79 -2.43 15.50
CA LYS A 11 -27.67 -2.00 16.35
C LYS A 11 -26.43 -2.86 16.13
N TRP A 12 -26.59 -4.18 16.08
CA TRP A 12 -25.48 -5.11 15.82
C TRP A 12 -24.87 -4.89 14.42
N LYS A 13 -25.71 -4.72 13.38
CA LYS A 13 -25.24 -4.41 12.01
C LYS A 13 -24.43 -3.12 11.96
N ASN A 14 -24.90 -2.07 12.65
CA ASN A 14 -24.20 -0.79 12.70
C ASN A 14 -22.85 -0.89 13.43
N GLN A 15 -22.78 -1.69 14.50
CA GLN A 15 -21.53 -1.96 15.21
C GLN A 15 -20.55 -2.76 14.35
N LEU A 16 -21.02 -3.81 13.68
CA LEU A 16 -20.20 -4.63 12.78
C LEU A 16 -19.63 -3.78 11.64
N SER A 17 -20.47 -2.95 11.00
CA SER A 17 -20.05 -2.03 9.94
C SER A 17 -18.99 -1.03 10.44
N ARG A 18 -19.17 -0.44 11.62
CA ARG A 18 -18.16 0.45 12.22
C ARG A 18 -16.83 -0.26 12.48
N THR A 19 -16.87 -1.49 12.99
CA THR A 19 -15.66 -2.29 13.24
C THR A 19 -14.96 -2.65 11.93
N GLN A 20 -15.72 -3.02 10.89
CA GLN A 20 -15.17 -3.30 9.56
C GLN A 20 -14.52 -2.06 8.93
N VAL A 21 -15.18 -0.90 9.00
CA VAL A 21 -14.60 0.37 8.51
C VAL A 21 -13.31 0.72 9.25
N LYS A 22 -13.26 0.51 10.57
CA LYS A 22 -12.04 0.71 11.36
C LYS A 22 -10.92 -0.23 10.92
N LEU A 23 -11.20 -1.52 10.76
CA LEU A 23 -10.23 -2.52 10.33
C LEU A 23 -9.66 -2.21 8.94
N TRP A 24 -10.52 -1.83 7.98
CA TRP A 24 -10.08 -1.42 6.65
C TRP A 24 -9.19 -0.19 6.67
N LYS A 25 -9.51 0.79 7.53
CA LYS A 25 -8.68 1.99 7.70
C LYS A 25 -7.31 1.64 8.29
N ASP A 26 -7.27 0.81 9.32
CA ASP A 26 -6.04 0.37 9.97
C ASP A 26 -5.16 -0.45 8.99
N LEU A 27 -5.79 -1.33 8.18
CA LEU A 27 -5.11 -2.10 7.15
C LEU A 27 -4.54 -1.19 6.04
N ALA A 28 -5.32 -0.23 5.55
CA ALA A 28 -4.86 0.73 4.55
C ALA A 28 -3.70 1.58 5.10
N GLN A 29 -3.77 2.00 6.37
CA GLN A 29 -2.70 2.75 7.01
C GLN A 29 -1.43 1.90 7.20
N ALA A 30 -1.58 0.63 7.59
CA ALA A 30 -0.45 -0.30 7.68
C ALA A 30 0.19 -0.53 6.31
N PHE A 31 -0.62 -0.71 5.26
CA PHE A 31 -0.16 -0.84 3.88
C PHE A 31 0.60 0.42 3.42
N MET A 32 0.02 1.61 3.61
CA MET A 32 0.68 2.87 3.26
C MET A 32 1.97 3.10 4.06
N LYS A 33 2.03 2.68 5.33
CA LYS A 33 3.27 2.76 6.12
C LYS A 33 4.34 1.77 5.63
N GLN A 34 3.92 0.57 5.22
CA GLN A 34 4.82 -0.46 4.73
C GLN A 34 5.36 -0.16 3.32
N TYR A 35 4.55 0.48 2.47
CA TYR A 35 4.89 0.78 1.08
C TYR A 35 5.17 2.28 0.82
N GLY A 36 5.02 3.16 1.81
CA GLY A 36 5.26 4.59 1.66
C GLY A 36 6.71 4.95 1.35
N HIS A 37 7.66 4.04 1.59
CA HIS A 37 9.04 4.17 1.13
C HIS A 37 9.24 3.85 -0.36
N VAL A 38 8.34 3.10 -0.99
CA VAL A 38 8.48 2.75 -2.42
C VAL A 38 8.30 3.97 -3.31
N THR A 39 7.54 4.97 -2.86
CA THR A 39 7.38 6.26 -3.56
C THR A 39 8.57 7.20 -3.42
N ASP A 40 9.39 7.05 -2.38
CA ASP A 40 10.59 7.88 -2.15
C ASP A 40 11.84 7.29 -2.84
N ILE A 41 11.75 6.04 -3.30
CA ILE A 41 12.77 5.34 -4.07
C ILE A 41 12.29 5.21 -5.53
N ALA A 42 11.64 6.24 -6.06
CA ALA A 42 11.64 6.39 -7.51
C ALA A 42 13.09 6.74 -7.89
N PRO A 43 13.83 5.89 -8.62
CA PRO A 43 15.16 6.24 -9.04
C PRO A 43 15.06 7.55 -9.82
N ASP A 44 15.76 8.56 -9.33
CA ASP A 44 15.72 9.86 -9.96
C ASP A 44 16.18 9.74 -11.42
N ARG A 45 15.85 10.73 -12.24
CA ARG A 45 16.23 10.73 -13.66
C ARG A 45 17.74 10.57 -13.86
N ILE A 46 18.57 11.01 -12.90
CA ILE A 46 20.03 10.90 -12.94
C ILE A 46 20.48 9.46 -12.65
N MET A 47 19.82 8.78 -11.72
CA MET A 47 20.05 7.39 -11.34
C MET A 47 19.66 6.47 -12.50
N LEU A 48 18.53 6.75 -13.16
CA LEU A 48 18.13 6.05 -14.40
C LEU A 48 19.15 6.25 -15.53
N GLN A 49 19.65 7.47 -15.74
CA GLN A 49 20.72 7.72 -16.73
C GLN A 49 22.05 7.06 -16.34
N ASN A 50 22.32 6.89 -15.05
CA ASN A 50 23.53 6.21 -14.56
C ASN A 50 23.44 4.68 -14.66
N MET A 51 22.22 4.13 -14.64
CA MET A 51 21.87 2.74 -14.89
C MET A 51 21.69 2.43 -16.38
N GLU A 52 21.81 3.41 -17.27
CA GLU A 52 21.90 3.14 -18.71
C GLU A 52 23.30 2.60 -19.03
N LYS A 53 23.37 1.49 -19.78
CA LYS A 53 24.64 0.94 -20.24
C LYS A 53 25.35 1.97 -21.11
N LYS A 54 26.52 2.45 -20.69
CA LYS A 54 27.28 3.43 -21.46
C LYS A 54 27.86 2.78 -22.72
N SER A 55 27.94 3.54 -23.82
CA SER A 55 28.49 3.05 -25.10
C SER A 55 29.94 2.54 -25.00
N ARG A 56 30.68 3.00 -23.99
CA ARG A 56 32.08 2.62 -23.72
C ARG A 56 32.23 1.48 -22.72
N GLU A 57 31.14 0.98 -22.12
CA GLU A 57 31.20 -0.12 -21.15
C GLU A 57 30.85 -1.47 -21.78
N SER A 58 31.54 -2.52 -21.35
CA SER A 58 31.21 -3.88 -21.75
C SER A 58 29.94 -4.37 -21.05
N PHE A 59 29.22 -5.31 -21.66
CA PHE A 59 28.02 -5.91 -21.06
C PHE A 59 28.30 -6.53 -19.69
N ARG A 60 29.48 -7.12 -19.50
CA ARG A 60 29.90 -7.73 -18.22
C ARG A 60 30.07 -6.70 -17.11
N GLN A 61 30.62 -5.52 -17.44
CA GLN A 61 30.76 -4.42 -16.48
C GLN A 61 29.39 -3.82 -16.11
N TYR A 62 28.47 -3.76 -17.08
CA TYR A 62 27.09 -3.32 -16.84
C TYR A 62 26.32 -4.27 -15.93
N SER A 63 26.40 -5.58 -16.18
CA SER A 63 25.71 -6.58 -15.36
C SER A 63 26.24 -6.72 -13.94
N GLN A 64 27.42 -6.15 -13.66
CA GLN A 64 28.09 -6.18 -12.36
C GLN A 64 27.94 -4.88 -11.56
N ARG A 65 27.28 -3.86 -12.13
CA ARG A 65 26.94 -2.60 -11.47
C ARG A 65 25.64 -2.72 -10.70
#